data_AF-A0A8C2PIL4-F1
#
_entry.id   AF-A0A8C2PIL4-F1
#
_cell.length_a   1.000
_cell.length_b   1.000
_cell.length_c   1.000
_cell.angle_alpha   90.00
_cell.angle_beta   90.00
_cell.angle_gamma   90.00
#
_symmetry.space_group_name_H-M   'P 1'
#
loop_
_entity.id
_entity.type
_entity.pdbx_description
1 polymer ?
#
loop_
_entity_poly.entity_id
_entity_poly.type
_entity_poly.pdbx_seq_one_letter_code
_entity_poly.pdbx_strand_id
1 'polypeptide(L)'
;MLTSVTDLRVPSPAQPKAKSDRSWLCTDRPHAPHWDPKLCLSVPSYSVDASEIADLHVISYEVERDLIPLILSNCQYHVEQGGKTLQEFDLEKIQRQIVSRFLQGKPRLTLKGLPTLVYRRDWNYEHLFMDIKNKMPQRPLPNVAITAIRGQLQSYSDACEALSAIEVTLGFLSTAGGDPDMHLNVYIQDMLKMGDPTSLVSKALNRCQLKHTIALWQFLSAHKSEQLLRLGKEPFGEIIPRYKADLSPENAKLLNTFLNQIGLDAFLLELHEMMILKLKNPKIAESFNPEWSLRDTLVSYMETKDSEIPPEMESQFPEEILLSSCVAVWKMAAELKRNRQMR
;
A
#
# COMPACT_ATOMS: atom_id res chain seq x y z
N MET A 1 15.69 -25.00 62.34
CA MET A 1 16.83 -24.93 61.41
C MET A 1 16.53 -23.86 60.37
N LEU A 2 17.36 -22.82 60.39
CA LEU A 2 17.72 -21.87 59.32
C LEU A 2 16.68 -20.90 58.74
N THR A 3 16.73 -19.71 59.33
CA THR A 3 16.52 -18.36 58.78
C THR A 3 17.49 -17.97 57.63
N SER A 4 17.06 -17.11 56.69
CA SER A 4 17.83 -16.00 56.07
C SER A 4 16.87 -15.24 55.12
N VAL A 5 16.44 -13.99 55.36
CA VAL A 5 17.12 -12.70 55.16
C VAL A 5 17.85 -12.61 53.81
N THR A 6 17.32 -11.81 52.88
CA THR A 6 17.96 -10.59 52.34
C THR A 6 17.05 -9.95 51.28
N ASP A 7 16.44 -8.84 51.67
CA ASP A 7 15.95 -7.80 50.76
C ASP A 7 17.20 -7.09 50.19
N LEU A 8 17.51 -7.34 48.93
CA LEU A 8 18.57 -6.64 48.18
C LEU A 8 17.93 -5.98 46.96
N ARG A 9 17.49 -4.75 47.16
CA ARG A 9 17.07 -3.83 46.10
C ARG A 9 18.32 -3.40 45.33
N VAL A 10 18.59 -4.06 44.21
CA VAL A 10 19.65 -3.66 43.28
C VAL A 10 19.17 -2.44 42.47
N PRO A 11 19.97 -1.37 42.31
CA PRO A 11 19.53 -0.13 41.67
C PRO A 11 19.38 -0.31 40.15
N SER A 12 18.35 0.33 39.60
CA SER A 12 18.14 0.48 38.15
C SER A 12 19.38 1.12 37.49
N PRO A 13 19.82 0.63 36.31
CA PRO A 13 20.94 1.25 35.60
C PRO A 13 20.54 2.65 35.15
N ALA A 14 21.38 3.63 35.54
CA ALA A 14 21.24 5.02 35.18
C ALA A 14 21.10 5.19 33.66
N GLN A 15 19.99 5.78 33.23
CA GLN A 15 19.85 6.29 31.87
C GLN A 15 20.92 7.35 31.61
N PRO A 16 21.58 7.36 30.44
CA PRO A 16 22.43 8.48 30.07
C PRO A 16 21.55 9.72 29.94
N LYS A 17 21.91 10.79 30.68
CA LYS A 17 21.32 12.12 30.54
C LYS A 17 21.46 12.54 29.07
N ALA A 18 20.37 12.51 28.33
CA ALA A 18 20.29 13.14 27.02
C ALA A 18 20.57 14.64 27.20
N LYS A 19 21.71 15.11 26.67
CA LYS A 19 21.85 16.52 26.34
C LYS A 19 20.75 16.84 25.35
N SER A 20 20.02 17.92 25.61
CA SER A 20 18.92 18.40 24.78
C SER A 20 19.48 19.02 23.49
N ASP A 21 19.98 18.18 22.58
CA ASP A 21 20.15 18.59 21.17
C ASP A 21 18.78 18.55 20.51
N ARG A 22 18.15 19.73 20.37
CA ARG A 22 16.88 19.86 19.65
C ARG A 22 17.17 20.19 18.19
N SER A 23 17.32 19.17 17.36
CA SER A 23 17.26 19.30 15.90
C SER A 23 15.80 19.35 15.45
N TRP A 24 15.40 20.39 14.73
CA TRP A 24 14.05 20.51 14.18
C TRP A 24 14.10 20.40 12.66
N LEU A 25 13.28 19.52 12.08
CA LEU A 25 13.08 19.48 10.63
C LEU A 25 12.14 20.63 10.25
N CYS A 26 12.43 21.34 9.15
CA CYS A 26 11.55 22.39 8.60
C CYS A 26 10.10 21.92 8.30
N THR A 27 9.83 20.62 8.39
CA THR A 27 8.53 19.98 8.16
C THR A 27 7.77 19.62 9.45
N ASP A 28 8.32 19.86 10.64
CA ASP A 28 7.67 19.56 11.92
C ASP A 28 6.59 20.59 12.29
N ARG A 29 5.45 20.52 11.58
CA ARG A 29 4.09 21.05 11.86
C ARG A 29 3.82 22.57 12.10
N PRO A 30 2.61 23.03 11.75
CA PRO A 30 2.26 24.44 11.55
C PRO A 30 1.72 25.16 12.81
N HIS A 31 2.25 24.86 14.00
CA HIS A 31 1.68 25.37 15.27
C HIS A 31 2.38 26.61 15.87
N ALA A 32 3.23 27.30 15.12
CA ALA A 32 3.61 28.67 15.47
C ALA A 32 2.59 29.64 14.83
N PRO A 33 1.69 30.30 15.60
CA PRO A 33 0.61 31.13 15.04
C PRO A 33 1.07 32.40 14.29
N HIS A 34 2.38 32.60 14.14
CA HIS A 34 3.00 33.78 13.52
C HIS A 34 4.29 33.43 12.73
N TRP A 35 4.36 32.25 12.12
CA TRP A 35 5.38 32.03 11.09
C TRP A 35 4.97 32.79 9.81
N ASP A 36 5.62 33.91 9.52
CA ASP A 36 5.51 34.59 8.23
C ASP A 36 6.60 34.04 7.28
N PRO A 37 6.22 33.34 6.20
CA PRO A 37 7.18 32.84 5.20
C PRO A 37 8.00 33.94 4.53
N LYS A 38 7.56 35.21 4.60
CA LYS A 38 8.23 36.37 3.98
C LYS A 38 9.44 36.90 4.76
N LEU A 39 9.61 36.48 6.01
CA LEU A 39 10.76 36.87 6.85
C LEU A 39 12.07 36.15 6.48
N CYS A 40 11.97 35.09 5.66
CA CYS A 40 13.11 34.52 4.96
C CYS A 40 13.36 35.33 3.67
N LEU A 41 14.33 36.25 3.71
CA LEU A 41 14.88 36.85 2.50
C LEU A 41 15.32 35.73 1.53
N SER A 42 14.74 35.76 0.33
CA SER A 42 14.85 34.81 -0.79
C SER A 42 14.18 33.44 -0.58
N VAL A 43 13.32 33.08 -1.53
CA VAL A 43 12.85 31.71 -1.75
C VAL A 43 14.10 30.81 -1.77
N PRO A 44 14.18 29.74 -0.95
CA PRO A 44 15.36 28.88 -0.93
C PRO A 44 15.64 28.39 -2.35
N SER A 45 16.84 28.69 -2.85
CA SER A 45 17.23 28.49 -4.26
C SER A 45 17.43 27.01 -4.63
N TYR A 46 17.43 26.11 -3.64
CA TYR A 46 17.64 24.68 -3.85
C TYR A 46 16.87 23.82 -2.84
N SER A 47 16.54 22.61 -3.27
CA SER A 47 15.82 21.59 -2.51
C SER A 47 16.67 20.34 -2.32
N VAL A 48 16.48 19.65 -1.20
CA VAL A 48 17.19 18.40 -0.86
C VAL A 48 16.16 17.34 -0.48
N ASP A 49 16.36 16.11 -0.95
CA ASP A 49 15.47 14.98 -0.65
C ASP A 49 15.75 14.40 0.74
N ALA A 50 14.73 13.84 1.39
CA ALA A 50 14.85 13.31 2.75
C ALA A 50 15.89 12.17 2.87
N SER A 51 16.10 11.41 1.80
CA SER A 51 17.15 10.37 1.73
C SER A 51 18.58 10.91 1.74
N GLU A 52 18.76 12.20 1.46
CA GLU A 52 20.07 12.85 1.28
C GLU A 52 20.33 13.94 2.34
N ILE A 53 19.53 13.96 3.41
CA ILE A 53 19.70 14.91 4.51
C ILE A 53 21.02 14.64 5.24
N ALA A 54 21.73 15.72 5.53
CA ALA A 54 22.92 15.78 6.37
C ALA A 54 22.73 16.90 7.40
N ASP A 55 23.54 16.93 8.46
CA ASP A 55 23.40 17.89 9.56
C ASP A 55 23.35 19.36 9.09
N LEU A 56 24.09 19.68 8.02
CA LEU A 56 24.14 21.03 7.46
C LEU A 56 22.79 21.48 6.85
N HIS A 57 21.96 20.55 6.41
CA HIS A 57 20.65 20.82 5.79
C HIS A 57 19.56 21.13 6.83
N VAL A 58 19.77 20.75 8.10
CA VAL A 58 18.79 20.90 9.17
C VAL A 58 19.04 22.20 9.95
N ILE A 59 17.98 22.84 10.45
CA ILE A 59 18.12 23.95 11.39
C ILE A 59 18.52 23.35 12.75
N SER A 60 19.76 23.59 13.14
CA SER A 60 20.34 23.12 14.40
C SER A 60 20.92 24.29 15.17
N TYR A 61 20.59 24.41 16.45
CA TYR A 61 21.09 25.41 17.38
C TYR A 61 21.02 24.89 18.82
N GLU A 62 21.97 25.30 19.65
CA GLU A 62 21.95 25.05 21.09
C GLU A 62 21.51 26.33 21.82
N VAL A 63 20.48 26.23 22.67
CA VAL A 63 19.88 27.42 23.31
C VAL A 63 20.91 28.17 24.16
N GLU A 64 21.64 27.44 25.02
CA GLU A 64 22.57 28.00 25.99
C GLU A 64 23.82 28.58 25.34
N ARG A 65 24.28 27.95 24.24
CA ARG A 65 25.53 28.33 23.56
C ARG A 65 25.33 29.34 22.46
N ASP A 66 24.21 29.25 21.75
CA ASP A 66 23.99 30.02 20.52
C ASP A 66 22.97 31.14 20.71
N LEU A 67 21.81 30.84 21.32
CA LEU A 67 20.72 31.82 21.44
C LEU A 67 20.89 32.78 22.62
N ILE A 68 21.24 32.29 23.80
CA ILE A 68 21.41 33.14 24.99
C ILE A 68 22.46 34.23 24.75
N PRO A 69 23.68 33.93 24.26
CA PRO A 69 24.68 34.97 24.01
C PRO A 69 24.24 35.96 22.93
N LEU A 70 23.54 35.48 21.89
CA LEU A 70 23.00 36.31 20.82
C LEU A 70 21.98 37.32 21.38
N ILE A 71 21.02 36.86 22.18
CA ILE A 71 19.98 37.73 22.77
C ILE A 71 20.62 38.75 23.73
N LEU A 72 21.50 38.30 24.64
CA LEU A 72 22.16 39.18 25.61
C LEU A 72 23.05 40.23 24.92
N SER A 73 23.70 39.89 23.81
CA SER A 73 24.54 40.83 23.05
C SER A 73 23.75 41.96 22.35
N ASN A 74 22.43 41.82 22.24
CA ASN A 74 21.52 42.83 21.67
C ASN A 74 20.59 43.44 22.73
N CYS A 75 20.91 43.23 24.01
CA CYS A 75 20.27 43.86 25.13
C CYS A 75 21.01 45.16 25.49
N GLN A 76 20.34 46.30 25.37
CA GLN A 76 20.88 47.61 25.74
C GLN A 76 20.34 48.03 27.10
N TYR A 77 21.19 48.66 27.91
CA TYR A 77 20.83 49.19 29.21
C TYR A 77 20.93 50.71 29.17
N HIS A 78 19.82 51.38 29.47
CA HIS A 78 19.75 52.83 29.55
C HIS A 78 19.46 53.25 30.98
N VAL A 79 20.18 54.26 31.48
CA VAL A 79 19.94 54.82 32.81
C VAL A 79 19.25 56.16 32.62
N GLU A 80 18.00 56.26 33.07
CA GLU A 80 17.26 57.52 33.02
C GLU A 80 17.67 58.46 34.16
N GLN A 81 17.45 59.76 33.94
CA GLN A 81 17.65 60.80 34.95
C GLN A 81 16.68 60.57 36.12
N GLY A 82 17.16 59.93 37.18
CA GLY A 82 16.34 59.39 38.28
C GLY A 82 16.80 58.02 38.79
N GLY A 83 17.82 57.41 38.17
CA GLY A 83 18.48 56.20 38.68
C GLY A 83 17.76 54.90 38.35
N LYS A 84 16.76 54.91 37.45
CA LYS A 84 16.11 53.70 36.94
C LYS A 84 16.85 53.18 35.71
N THR A 85 17.23 51.91 35.74
CA THR A 85 17.82 51.21 34.60
C THR A 85 16.70 50.56 33.78
N LEU A 86 16.56 50.97 32.53
CA LEU A 86 15.67 50.35 31.55
C LEU A 86 16.45 49.38 30.66
N GLN A 87 15.86 48.23 30.39
CA GLN A 87 16.40 47.20 29.52
C GLN A 87 15.62 47.22 28.20
N GLU A 88 16.30 47.40 27.09
CA GLU A 88 15.69 47.40 25.76
C GLU A 88 16.36 46.35 24.85
N PHE A 89 15.54 45.59 24.12
CA PHE A 89 16.03 44.58 23.18
C PHE A 89 15.86 45.07 21.76
N ASP A 90 16.94 45.07 20.99
CA ASP A 90 16.89 45.33 19.55
C ASP A 90 16.38 44.07 18.82
N LEU A 91 15.06 43.93 18.75
CA LEU A 91 14.39 42.77 18.15
C LEU A 91 14.72 42.63 16.66
N GLU A 92 14.89 43.73 15.94
CA GLU A 92 15.23 43.71 14.51
C GLU A 92 16.64 43.15 14.27
N LYS A 93 17.59 43.50 15.14
CA LYS A 93 18.96 42.98 15.07
C LYS A 93 19.04 41.53 15.52
N ILE A 94 18.30 41.15 16.57
CA ILE A 94 18.17 39.74 17.00
C ILE A 94 17.61 38.91 15.84
N GLN A 95 16.52 39.36 15.22
CA GLN A 95 15.89 38.68 14.09
C GLN A 95 16.85 38.51 12.92
N ARG A 96 17.56 39.58 12.51
CA ARG A 96 18.55 39.50 11.42
C ARG A 96 19.68 38.51 11.73
N GLN A 97 20.18 38.49 12.97
CA GLN A 97 21.24 37.56 13.37
C GLN A 97 20.75 36.11 13.40
N ILE A 98 19.51 35.86 13.86
CA ILE A 98 18.91 34.51 13.82
C ILE A 98 18.74 34.04 12.38
N VAL A 99 18.16 34.88 11.52
CA VAL A 99 17.96 34.56 10.10
C VAL A 99 19.30 34.25 9.43
N SER A 100 20.29 35.13 9.60
CA SER A 100 21.59 34.99 8.95
C SER A 100 22.38 33.76 9.44
N ARG A 101 22.32 33.42 10.73
CA ARG A 101 23.13 32.32 11.29
C ARG A 101 22.49 30.94 11.17
N PHE A 102 21.17 30.84 11.35
CA PHE A 102 20.51 29.53 11.50
C PHE A 102 19.57 29.18 10.34
N LEU A 103 18.99 30.18 9.67
CA LEU A 103 17.92 29.96 8.68
C LEU A 103 18.39 30.15 7.24
N GLN A 104 19.30 31.09 6.99
CA GLN A 104 19.79 31.40 5.66
C GLN A 104 20.62 30.25 5.08
N GLY A 105 20.39 29.95 3.80
CA GLY A 105 21.10 28.88 3.08
C GLY A 105 20.57 27.47 3.35
N LYS A 106 19.54 27.31 4.18
CA LYS A 106 18.87 26.01 4.41
C LYS A 106 18.01 25.62 3.20
N PRO A 107 18.09 24.37 2.73
CA PRO A 107 17.31 23.91 1.59
C PRO A 107 15.84 23.72 1.94
N ARG A 108 14.99 23.67 0.91
CA ARG A 108 13.65 23.09 1.06
C ARG A 108 13.74 21.57 1.08
N LEU A 109 13.35 20.95 2.18
CA LEU A 109 13.31 19.48 2.27
C LEU A 109 12.11 18.90 1.51
N THR A 110 12.36 17.91 0.66
CA THR A 110 11.30 17.11 0.03
C THR A 110 11.11 15.80 0.80
N LEU A 111 9.90 15.24 0.77
CA LEU A 111 9.60 13.96 1.45
C LEU A 111 10.05 12.73 0.63
N LYS A 112 10.80 12.92 -0.46
CA LYS A 112 11.29 11.82 -1.30
C LYS A 112 12.37 11.04 -0.55
N GLY A 113 12.33 9.71 -0.70
CA GLY A 113 13.34 8.83 -0.11
C GLY A 113 13.21 8.62 1.40
N LEU A 114 12.11 9.07 2.03
CA LEU A 114 11.82 8.68 3.41
C LEU A 114 11.69 7.14 3.48
N PRO A 115 12.41 6.47 4.38
CA PRO A 115 12.27 5.04 4.57
C PRO A 115 10.87 4.74 5.11
N THR A 116 9.96 4.35 4.23
CA THR A 116 8.61 3.91 4.59
C THR A 116 8.53 2.39 4.49
N LEU A 117 8.18 1.75 5.61
CA LEU A 117 7.87 0.33 5.60
C LEU A 117 6.44 0.16 5.06
N VAL A 118 6.30 -0.30 3.82
CA VAL A 118 5.01 -0.67 3.25
C VAL A 118 4.81 -2.16 3.42
N TYR A 119 3.87 -2.55 4.29
CA TYR A 119 3.51 -3.96 4.43
C TYR A 119 2.83 -4.45 3.15
N ARG A 120 3.14 -5.68 2.74
CA ARG A 120 2.48 -6.34 1.59
C ARG A 120 0.95 -6.26 1.64
N ARG A 121 0.37 -6.37 2.84
CA ARG A 121 -1.09 -6.35 3.02
C ARG A 121 -1.74 -5.03 2.63
N ASP A 122 -0.95 -3.96 2.57
CA ASP A 122 -1.37 -2.60 2.25
C ASP A 122 -1.00 -2.21 0.82
N TRP A 123 -0.53 -3.16 0.00
CA TRP A 123 -0.21 -2.88 -1.39
C TRP A 123 -1.44 -2.44 -2.17
N ASN A 124 -1.29 -1.31 -2.85
CA ASN A 124 -2.23 -0.88 -3.87
C ASN A 124 -1.87 -1.59 -5.18
N TYR A 125 -2.49 -2.76 -5.40
CA TYR A 125 -2.28 -3.55 -6.61
C TYR A 125 -2.59 -2.78 -7.90
N GLU A 126 -3.54 -1.83 -7.89
CA GLU A 126 -3.86 -1.05 -9.09
C GLU A 126 -2.70 -0.16 -9.52
N HIS A 127 -2.07 0.52 -8.57
CA HIS A 127 -0.86 1.31 -8.84
C HIS A 127 0.28 0.41 -9.32
N LEU A 128 0.44 -0.75 -8.69
CA LEU A 128 1.45 -1.73 -9.05
C LEU A 128 1.24 -2.24 -10.49
N PHE A 129 0.00 -2.56 -10.86
CA PHE A 129 -0.34 -3.01 -12.22
C PHE A 129 -0.08 -1.92 -13.25
N MET A 130 -0.43 -0.67 -12.94
CA MET A 130 -0.14 0.47 -13.80
C MET A 130 1.37 0.65 -13.99
N ASP A 131 2.15 0.62 -12.91
CA ASP A 131 3.60 0.75 -12.94
C ASP A 131 4.28 -0.36 -13.75
N ILE A 132 3.78 -1.58 -13.66
CA ILE A 132 4.25 -2.72 -14.46
C ILE A 132 3.88 -2.54 -15.93
N LYS A 133 2.62 -2.24 -16.24
CA LYS A 133 2.14 -2.03 -17.62
C LYS A 133 2.91 -0.91 -18.33
N ASN A 134 3.32 0.11 -17.59
CA ASN A 134 4.15 1.21 -18.10
C ASN A 134 5.60 0.79 -18.38
N LYS A 135 6.12 -0.23 -17.71
CA LYS A 135 7.51 -0.69 -17.85
C LYS A 135 7.66 -1.87 -18.81
N MET A 136 6.65 -2.73 -18.92
CA MET A 136 6.67 -3.89 -19.80
C MET A 136 5.27 -4.31 -20.26
N PRO A 137 5.14 -4.85 -21.49
CA PRO A 137 3.86 -5.33 -21.98
C PRO A 137 3.34 -6.50 -21.15
N GLN A 138 2.04 -6.52 -20.89
CA GLN A 138 1.35 -7.62 -20.21
C GLN A 138 0.40 -8.33 -21.18
N ARG A 139 0.29 -9.65 -21.01
CA ARG A 139 -0.48 -10.56 -21.87
C ARG A 139 -1.31 -11.53 -21.02
N PRO A 140 -2.45 -12.01 -21.55
CA PRO A 140 -3.25 -13.02 -20.86
C PRO A 140 -2.46 -14.33 -20.70
N LEU A 141 -2.90 -15.15 -19.76
CA LEU A 141 -2.29 -16.45 -19.53
C LEU A 141 -2.58 -17.42 -20.68
N PRO A 142 -1.56 -18.18 -21.15
CA PRO A 142 -1.82 -19.29 -22.06
C PRO A 142 -2.68 -20.36 -21.39
N ASN A 143 -3.65 -20.92 -22.11
CA ASN A 143 -4.49 -22.02 -21.61
C ASN A 143 -3.66 -23.21 -21.07
N VAL A 144 -2.54 -23.49 -21.73
CA VAL A 144 -1.60 -24.55 -21.35
C VAL A 144 -0.95 -24.29 -19.97
N ALA A 145 -0.78 -23.02 -19.59
CA ALA A 145 -0.33 -22.63 -18.25
C ALA A 145 -1.48 -22.74 -17.24
N ILE A 146 -2.69 -22.27 -17.59
CA ILE A 146 -3.89 -22.38 -16.74
C ILE A 146 -4.15 -23.84 -16.34
N THR A 147 -4.16 -24.76 -17.32
CA THR A 147 -4.36 -26.19 -17.05
C THR A 147 -3.25 -26.78 -16.18
N ALA A 148 -1.99 -26.39 -16.41
CA ALA A 148 -0.86 -26.86 -15.60
C ALA A 148 -0.99 -26.39 -14.15
N ILE A 149 -1.33 -25.12 -13.92
CA ILE A 149 -1.49 -24.55 -12.59
C ILE A 149 -2.69 -25.21 -11.87
N ARG A 150 -3.85 -25.36 -12.54
CA ARG A 150 -5.01 -26.06 -11.94
C ARG A 150 -4.68 -27.51 -11.57
N GLY A 151 -3.95 -28.21 -12.44
CA GLY A 151 -3.60 -29.61 -12.24
C GLY A 151 -2.56 -29.83 -11.14
N GLN A 152 -1.60 -28.92 -10.98
CA GLN A 152 -0.49 -29.07 -10.03
C GLN A 152 -0.79 -28.42 -8.66
N LEU A 153 -1.45 -27.26 -8.62
CA LEU A 153 -1.72 -26.51 -7.39
C LEU A 153 -3.11 -26.85 -6.83
N GLN A 154 -3.32 -28.11 -6.47
CA GLN A 154 -4.63 -28.56 -5.99
C GLN A 154 -4.88 -28.23 -4.52
N SER A 155 -3.84 -28.05 -3.71
CA SER A 155 -3.99 -27.72 -2.29
C SER A 155 -4.07 -26.21 -2.06
N TYR A 156 -4.73 -25.81 -0.96
CA TYR A 156 -4.77 -24.43 -0.52
C TYR A 156 -3.37 -23.88 -0.20
N SER A 157 -2.48 -24.70 0.35
CA SER A 157 -1.11 -24.31 0.69
C SER A 157 -0.31 -23.97 -0.57
N ASP A 158 -0.36 -24.84 -1.58
CA ASP A 158 0.36 -24.62 -2.85
C ASP A 158 -0.14 -23.36 -3.57
N ALA A 159 -1.46 -23.13 -3.56
CA ALA A 159 -2.05 -21.91 -4.11
C ALA A 159 -1.59 -20.65 -3.35
N CYS A 160 -1.48 -20.72 -2.03
CA CYS A 160 -0.98 -19.61 -1.21
C CYS A 160 0.50 -19.32 -1.45
N GLU A 161 1.33 -20.36 -1.56
CA GLU A 161 2.75 -20.24 -1.84
C GLU A 161 2.98 -19.63 -3.23
N ALA A 162 2.28 -20.14 -4.25
CA ALA A 162 2.35 -19.60 -5.60
C ALA A 162 1.90 -18.14 -5.65
N LEU A 163 0.74 -17.80 -5.07
CA LEU A 163 0.28 -16.41 -5.01
C LEU A 163 1.29 -15.52 -4.29
N SER A 164 1.88 -16.01 -3.19
CA SER A 164 2.90 -15.27 -2.45
C SER A 164 4.15 -14.99 -3.28
N ALA A 165 4.61 -15.95 -4.08
CA ALA A 165 5.75 -15.75 -4.98
C ALA A 165 5.42 -14.71 -6.08
N ILE A 166 4.21 -14.77 -6.65
CA ILE A 166 3.75 -13.79 -7.65
C ILE A 166 3.61 -12.41 -7.05
N GLU A 167 3.06 -12.27 -5.85
CA GLU A 167 3.01 -10.99 -5.16
C GLU A 167 4.41 -10.42 -4.97
N VAL A 168 5.41 -11.19 -4.48
CA VAL A 168 6.78 -10.62 -4.34
C VAL A 168 7.26 -10.12 -5.71
N THR A 169 7.11 -10.97 -6.72
CA THR A 169 7.55 -10.69 -8.09
C THR A 169 6.94 -9.39 -8.62
N LEU A 170 5.63 -9.21 -8.45
CA LEU A 170 4.89 -7.99 -8.77
C LEU A 170 5.51 -6.75 -8.11
N GLY A 171 5.85 -6.81 -6.82
CA GLY A 171 6.46 -5.67 -6.10
C GLY A 171 7.81 -5.23 -6.71
N PHE A 172 8.65 -6.20 -7.08
CA PHE A 172 9.94 -5.91 -7.73
C PHE A 172 9.75 -5.37 -9.16
N LEU A 173 8.87 -5.99 -9.94
CA LEU A 173 8.59 -5.56 -11.31
C LEU A 173 7.97 -4.16 -11.38
N SER A 174 7.16 -3.79 -10.39
CA SER A 174 6.63 -2.42 -10.24
C SER A 174 7.75 -1.40 -10.16
N THR A 175 8.86 -1.75 -9.51
CA THR A 175 9.97 -0.83 -9.27
C THR A 175 10.97 -0.86 -10.43
N ALA A 176 11.41 -2.06 -10.81
CA ALA A 176 12.54 -2.26 -11.72
C ALA A 176 12.14 -2.56 -13.17
N GLY A 177 10.90 -3.01 -13.42
CA GLY A 177 10.52 -3.60 -14.70
C GLY A 177 11.22 -4.96 -14.92
N GLY A 178 11.25 -5.41 -16.18
CA GLY A 178 11.89 -6.66 -16.56
C GLY A 178 11.71 -6.96 -18.05
N ASP A 179 12.42 -7.97 -18.55
CA ASP A 179 12.21 -8.48 -19.90
C ASP A 179 10.90 -9.29 -19.94
N PRO A 180 9.87 -8.85 -20.71
CA PRO A 180 8.57 -9.53 -20.76
C PRO A 180 8.66 -11.00 -21.17
N ASP A 181 9.68 -11.40 -21.95
CA ASP A 181 9.86 -12.76 -22.43
C ASP A 181 10.75 -13.63 -21.51
N MET A 182 11.32 -13.05 -20.46
CA MET A 182 12.05 -13.81 -19.45
C MET A 182 11.13 -14.82 -18.76
N HIS A 183 11.62 -16.05 -18.61
CA HIS A 183 10.92 -17.09 -17.88
C HIS A 183 10.72 -16.69 -16.41
N LEU A 184 9.49 -16.86 -15.93
CA LEU A 184 9.13 -16.45 -14.59
C LEU A 184 9.95 -17.16 -13.50
N ASN A 185 10.21 -18.46 -13.67
CA ASN A 185 11.04 -19.21 -12.74
C ASN A 185 12.48 -18.71 -12.68
N VAL A 186 13.05 -18.34 -13.82
CA VAL A 186 14.41 -17.77 -13.88
C VAL A 186 14.45 -16.47 -13.08
N TYR A 187 13.46 -15.59 -13.24
CA TYR A 187 13.40 -14.36 -12.46
C TYR A 187 13.27 -14.63 -10.95
N ILE A 188 12.35 -15.50 -10.55
CA ILE A 188 12.09 -15.81 -9.13
C ILE A 188 13.32 -16.46 -8.46
N GLN A 189 13.95 -17.42 -9.14
CA GLN A 189 15.05 -18.22 -8.57
C GLN A 189 16.40 -17.50 -8.70
N ASP A 190 16.70 -16.90 -9.85
CA ASP A 190 18.03 -16.37 -10.12
C ASP A 190 18.16 -14.90 -9.77
N MET A 191 17.11 -14.09 -9.96
CA MET A 191 17.15 -12.65 -9.64
C MET A 191 16.70 -12.39 -8.22
N LEU A 192 15.53 -12.93 -7.83
CA LEU A 192 14.99 -12.71 -6.49
C LEU A 192 15.58 -13.66 -5.44
N LYS A 193 16.31 -14.71 -5.86
CA LYS A 193 16.89 -15.72 -4.97
C LYS A 193 15.85 -16.36 -4.04
N MET A 194 14.67 -16.68 -4.59
CA MET A 194 13.55 -17.26 -3.86
C MET A 194 13.12 -18.63 -4.40
N GLY A 195 12.55 -19.44 -3.52
CA GLY A 195 11.89 -20.70 -3.85
C GLY A 195 12.84 -21.88 -4.08
N ASP A 196 12.27 -23.08 -4.00
CA ASP A 196 12.95 -24.33 -4.35
C ASP A 196 12.64 -24.68 -5.82
N PRO A 197 13.65 -24.85 -6.69
CA PRO A 197 13.46 -25.27 -8.09
C PRO A 197 12.69 -26.58 -8.25
N THR A 198 12.70 -27.45 -7.24
CA THR A 198 12.05 -28.75 -7.28
C THR A 198 10.58 -28.72 -6.84
N SER A 199 10.12 -27.59 -6.30
CA SER A 199 8.77 -27.44 -5.76
C SER A 199 7.67 -27.59 -6.83
N LEU A 200 6.47 -27.97 -6.39
CA LEU A 200 5.29 -28.03 -7.25
C LEU A 200 4.95 -26.65 -7.82
N VAL A 201 5.15 -25.58 -7.04
CA VAL A 201 4.95 -24.20 -7.48
C VAL A 201 5.87 -23.85 -8.65
N SER A 202 7.17 -24.16 -8.54
CA SER A 202 8.13 -23.95 -9.63
C SER A 202 7.72 -24.71 -10.90
N LYS A 203 7.28 -25.97 -10.76
CA LYS A 203 6.81 -26.76 -11.92
C LYS A 203 5.54 -26.17 -12.55
N ALA A 204 4.63 -25.62 -11.75
CA ALA A 204 3.38 -25.06 -12.23
C ALA A 204 3.60 -23.75 -13.00
N LEU A 205 4.57 -22.95 -12.56
CA LEU A 205 4.90 -21.64 -13.13
C LEU A 205 5.88 -21.72 -14.32
N ASN A 206 6.43 -22.90 -14.63
CA ASN A 206 7.45 -23.08 -15.68
C ASN A 206 6.99 -22.65 -17.09
N ARG A 207 5.67 -22.65 -17.34
CA ARG A 207 5.09 -22.23 -18.61
C ARG A 207 4.76 -20.73 -18.67
N CYS A 208 5.24 -19.96 -17.70
CA CYS A 208 4.96 -18.54 -17.58
C CYS A 208 6.22 -17.68 -17.82
N GLN A 209 5.97 -16.45 -18.27
CA GLN A 209 6.95 -15.41 -18.52
C GLN A 209 6.53 -14.15 -17.76
N LEU A 210 7.41 -13.15 -17.64
CA LEU A 210 7.13 -11.92 -16.90
C LEU A 210 5.95 -11.12 -17.49
N LYS A 211 5.67 -11.23 -18.79
CA LYS A 211 4.47 -10.64 -19.40
C LYS A 211 3.14 -11.21 -18.88
N HIS A 212 3.13 -12.35 -18.17
CA HIS A 212 1.92 -12.98 -17.65
C HIS A 212 1.64 -12.67 -16.17
N THR A 213 2.46 -11.85 -15.50
CA THR A 213 2.44 -11.74 -14.03
C THR A 213 1.16 -11.17 -13.44
N ILE A 214 0.53 -10.18 -14.10
CA ILE A 214 -0.75 -9.63 -13.63
C ILE A 214 -1.87 -10.68 -13.77
N ALA A 215 -1.93 -11.34 -14.94
CA ALA A 215 -2.91 -12.40 -15.18
C ALA A 215 -2.71 -13.60 -14.23
N LEU A 216 -1.47 -13.94 -13.88
CA LEU A 216 -1.15 -14.92 -12.85
C LEU A 216 -1.66 -14.54 -11.47
N TRP A 217 -1.49 -13.29 -11.07
CA TRP A 217 -2.01 -12.82 -9.80
C TRP A 217 -3.54 -12.94 -9.77
N GLN A 218 -4.23 -12.46 -10.80
CA GLN A 218 -5.69 -12.55 -10.90
C GLN A 218 -6.14 -14.01 -10.80
N PHE A 219 -5.51 -14.89 -11.57
CA PHE A 219 -5.81 -16.31 -11.61
C PHE A 219 -5.56 -17.01 -10.28
N LEU A 220 -4.38 -16.84 -9.68
CA LEU A 220 -4.01 -17.49 -8.41
C LEU A 220 -4.80 -16.94 -7.23
N SER A 221 -5.14 -15.65 -7.24
CA SER A 221 -5.98 -15.02 -6.23
C SER A 221 -7.39 -15.63 -6.22
N ALA A 222 -8.02 -15.75 -7.40
CA ALA A 222 -9.31 -16.41 -7.54
C ALA A 222 -9.23 -17.91 -7.20
N HIS A 223 -8.21 -18.62 -7.70
CA HIS A 223 -7.99 -20.04 -7.43
C HIS A 223 -7.82 -20.32 -5.93
N LYS A 224 -7.09 -19.48 -5.20
CA LYS A 224 -6.97 -19.56 -3.74
C LYS A 224 -8.34 -19.43 -3.06
N SER A 225 -9.15 -18.46 -3.46
CA SER A 225 -10.51 -18.30 -2.94
C SER A 225 -11.41 -19.49 -3.27
N GLU A 226 -11.30 -20.06 -4.47
CA GLU A 226 -12.02 -21.28 -4.85
C GLU A 226 -11.61 -22.47 -3.96
N GLN A 227 -10.31 -22.65 -3.68
CA GLN A 227 -9.83 -23.69 -2.79
C GLN A 227 -10.34 -23.52 -1.36
N LEU A 228 -10.38 -22.27 -0.86
CA LEU A 228 -10.88 -22.00 0.49
C LEU A 228 -12.39 -22.30 0.60
N LEU A 229 -13.17 -21.94 -0.43
CA LEU A 229 -14.58 -22.30 -0.53
C LEU A 229 -14.79 -23.82 -0.58
N ARG A 230 -13.93 -24.56 -1.31
CA ARG A 230 -13.99 -26.03 -1.37
C ARG A 230 -13.79 -26.70 -0.01
N LEU A 231 -13.02 -26.07 0.87
CA LEU A 231 -12.77 -26.50 2.25
C LEU A 231 -13.90 -26.08 3.22
N GLY A 232 -14.99 -25.48 2.72
CA GLY A 232 -16.08 -24.98 3.56
C GLY A 232 -15.71 -23.76 4.41
N LYS A 233 -14.65 -23.04 4.05
CA LYS A 233 -14.17 -21.84 4.76
C LYS A 233 -14.57 -20.57 4.01
N GLU A 234 -14.66 -19.45 4.73
CA GLU A 234 -15.04 -18.15 4.17
C GLU A 234 -13.90 -17.51 3.34
N PRO A 235 -14.00 -17.43 1.99
CA PRO A 235 -12.94 -16.90 1.13
C PRO A 235 -12.77 -15.38 1.20
N PHE A 236 -13.79 -14.63 1.60
CA PHE A 236 -13.81 -13.17 1.53
C PHE A 236 -13.87 -12.50 2.90
N GLY A 237 -13.21 -13.08 3.91
CA GLY A 237 -13.18 -12.54 5.28
C GLY A 237 -12.83 -11.04 5.34
N GLU A 238 -11.91 -10.58 4.48
CA GLU A 238 -11.40 -9.21 4.45
C GLU A 238 -12.31 -8.19 3.73
N ILE A 239 -13.29 -8.63 2.94
CA ILE A 239 -14.23 -7.72 2.26
C ILE A 239 -15.16 -7.07 3.30
N ILE A 240 -15.47 -5.79 3.09
CA ILE A 240 -16.35 -5.03 3.99
C ILE A 240 -17.74 -5.68 4.07
N PRO A 241 -18.34 -5.84 5.27
CA PRO A 241 -19.58 -6.61 5.45
C PRO A 241 -20.78 -6.20 4.59
N ARG A 242 -20.88 -4.93 4.19
CA ARG A 242 -21.99 -4.43 3.36
C ARG A 242 -22.07 -5.03 1.95
N TYR A 243 -21.01 -5.72 1.49
CA TYR A 243 -20.96 -6.42 0.21
C TYR A 243 -21.15 -7.95 0.33
N LYS A 244 -21.64 -8.40 1.50
CA LYS A 244 -21.85 -9.82 1.85
C LYS A 244 -23.32 -10.15 2.07
N ALA A 245 -24.24 -9.39 1.49
CA ALA A 245 -25.66 -9.71 1.55
C ALA A 245 -25.94 -11.01 0.80
N ASP A 246 -26.84 -11.84 1.34
CA ASP A 246 -27.31 -13.02 0.64
C ASP A 246 -28.18 -12.64 -0.57
N LEU A 247 -28.28 -13.56 -1.53
CA LEU A 247 -29.20 -13.42 -2.66
C LEU A 247 -30.61 -13.84 -2.25
N SER A 248 -31.62 -13.10 -2.70
CA SER A 248 -33.01 -13.57 -2.62
C SER A 248 -33.20 -14.83 -3.47
N PRO A 249 -34.17 -15.71 -3.15
CA PRO A 249 -34.47 -16.89 -3.95
C PRO A 249 -34.79 -16.58 -5.42
N GLU A 250 -35.42 -15.43 -5.68
CA GLU A 250 -35.73 -14.94 -7.03
C GLU A 250 -34.44 -14.56 -7.77
N ASN A 251 -33.59 -13.75 -7.15
CA ASN A 251 -32.32 -13.32 -7.74
C ASN A 251 -31.37 -14.50 -7.98
N ALA A 252 -31.36 -15.49 -7.08
CA ALA A 252 -30.59 -16.72 -7.25
C ALA A 252 -31.02 -17.52 -8.50
N LYS A 253 -32.33 -17.57 -8.80
CA LYS A 253 -32.84 -18.25 -10.01
C LYS A 253 -32.47 -17.51 -11.29
N LEU A 254 -32.60 -16.18 -11.28
CA LEU A 254 -32.19 -15.33 -12.41
C LEU A 254 -30.69 -15.47 -12.67
N LEU A 255 -29.88 -15.36 -11.61
CA LEU A 255 -28.43 -15.55 -11.70
C LEU A 255 -28.07 -16.92 -12.25
N ASN A 256 -28.70 -18.00 -11.77
CA ASN A 256 -28.42 -19.35 -12.26
C ASN A 256 -28.72 -19.49 -13.76
N THR A 257 -29.74 -18.82 -14.28
CA THR A 257 -30.04 -18.81 -15.72
C THR A 257 -28.89 -18.17 -16.50
N PHE A 258 -28.45 -16.99 -16.08
CA PHE A 258 -27.29 -16.28 -16.66
C PHE A 258 -25.99 -17.10 -16.58
N LEU A 259 -25.69 -17.67 -15.40
CA LEU A 259 -24.48 -18.47 -15.17
C LEU A 259 -24.42 -19.73 -16.05
N ASN A 260 -25.56 -20.19 -16.56
CA ASN A 260 -25.58 -21.30 -17.49
C ASN A 260 -25.16 -20.94 -18.91
N GLN A 261 -25.25 -19.65 -19.29
CA GLN A 261 -24.98 -19.12 -20.62
C GLN A 261 -23.58 -18.48 -20.72
N ILE A 262 -23.12 -17.83 -19.66
CA ILE A 262 -21.82 -17.12 -19.63
C ILE A 262 -20.61 -18.06 -19.53
N GLY A 263 -19.47 -17.59 -20.03
CA GLY A 263 -18.15 -18.16 -19.76
C GLY A 263 -17.74 -17.97 -18.28
N LEU A 264 -18.04 -18.97 -17.44
CA LEU A 264 -17.81 -18.93 -15.98
C LEU A 264 -16.36 -18.58 -15.58
N ASP A 265 -15.37 -19.06 -16.34
CA ASP A 265 -13.97 -18.85 -15.99
C ASP A 265 -13.57 -17.37 -16.07
N ALA A 266 -13.91 -16.67 -17.15
CA ALA A 266 -13.64 -15.24 -17.28
C ALA A 266 -14.46 -14.43 -16.27
N PHE A 267 -15.76 -14.70 -16.18
CA PHE A 267 -16.66 -14.01 -15.24
C PHE A 267 -16.17 -14.08 -13.78
N LEU A 268 -15.75 -15.26 -13.32
CA LEU A 268 -15.25 -15.44 -11.96
C LEU A 268 -13.95 -14.67 -11.70
N LEU A 269 -13.05 -14.60 -12.68
CA LEU A 269 -11.79 -13.87 -12.57
C LEU A 269 -12.02 -12.36 -12.48
N GLU A 270 -12.89 -11.84 -13.34
CA GLU A 270 -13.24 -10.41 -13.39
C GLU A 270 -13.94 -9.96 -12.11
N LEU A 271 -14.95 -10.71 -11.67
CA LEU A 271 -15.68 -10.41 -10.44
C LEU A 271 -14.77 -10.54 -9.21
N HIS A 272 -13.90 -11.55 -9.16
CA HIS A 272 -12.93 -11.71 -8.06
C HIS A 272 -11.99 -10.52 -7.96
N GLU A 273 -11.40 -10.12 -9.08
CA GLU A 273 -10.48 -9.00 -9.16
C GLU A 273 -11.12 -7.71 -8.64
N MET A 274 -12.30 -7.35 -9.16
CA MET A 274 -13.03 -6.16 -8.74
C MET A 274 -13.30 -6.19 -7.23
N MET A 275 -13.76 -7.33 -6.71
CA MET A 275 -14.04 -7.49 -5.29
C MET A 275 -12.80 -7.29 -4.41
N ILE A 276 -11.66 -7.89 -4.76
CA ILE A 276 -10.43 -7.80 -3.98
C ILE A 276 -9.82 -6.40 -4.04
N LEU A 277 -9.84 -5.76 -5.21
CA LEU A 277 -9.21 -4.46 -5.42
C LEU A 277 -10.05 -3.29 -4.88
N LYS A 278 -11.38 -3.35 -5.05
CA LYS A 278 -12.26 -2.21 -4.76
C LYS A 278 -12.99 -2.29 -3.42
N LEU A 279 -13.28 -3.49 -2.93
CA LEU A 279 -14.24 -3.68 -1.82
C LEU A 279 -13.59 -4.04 -0.47
N LYS A 280 -12.27 -4.24 -0.44
CA LYS A 280 -11.52 -4.56 0.79
C LYS A 280 -11.12 -3.32 1.59
N ASN A 281 -10.73 -2.22 0.92
CA ASN A 281 -10.23 -1.02 1.58
C ASN A 281 -11.36 -0.01 1.84
N PRO A 282 -11.64 0.39 3.10
CA PRO A 282 -12.70 1.34 3.42
C PRO A 282 -12.64 2.65 2.63
N LYS A 283 -11.44 3.21 2.41
CA LYS A 283 -11.26 4.47 1.68
C LYS A 283 -11.65 4.36 0.21
N ILE A 284 -11.35 3.21 -0.41
CA ILE A 284 -11.69 2.96 -1.82
C ILE A 284 -13.18 2.64 -1.91
N ALA A 285 -13.68 1.81 -1.00
CA ALA A 285 -15.06 1.36 -0.98
C ALA A 285 -16.07 2.52 -0.79
N GLU A 286 -15.68 3.65 -0.19
CA GLU A 286 -16.53 4.87 -0.15
C GLU A 286 -17.04 5.29 -1.53
N SER A 287 -16.26 5.04 -2.59
CA SER A 287 -16.66 5.33 -3.98
C SER A 287 -17.57 4.27 -4.61
N PHE A 288 -17.85 3.16 -3.93
CA PHE A 288 -18.66 2.04 -4.42
C PHE A 288 -19.92 1.87 -3.57
N ASN A 289 -21.06 2.36 -4.05
CA ASN A 289 -22.32 2.23 -3.32
C ASN A 289 -22.84 0.78 -3.40
N PRO A 290 -23.11 0.10 -2.26
CA PRO A 290 -23.66 -1.27 -2.26
C PRO A 290 -25.01 -1.42 -2.95
N GLU A 291 -25.78 -0.33 -3.09
CA GLU A 291 -27.10 -0.32 -3.75
C GLU A 291 -27.03 -0.16 -5.28
N TRP A 292 -25.84 -0.05 -5.86
CA TRP A 292 -25.68 -0.03 -7.31
C TRP A 292 -25.87 -1.42 -7.92
N SER A 293 -26.28 -1.46 -9.19
CA SER A 293 -26.33 -2.72 -9.94
C SER A 293 -24.93 -3.32 -10.03
N LEU A 294 -24.81 -4.61 -9.70
CA LEU A 294 -23.57 -5.35 -9.84
C LEU A 294 -23.14 -5.44 -11.30
N ARG A 295 -24.09 -5.52 -12.24
CA ARG A 295 -23.82 -5.54 -13.67
C ARG A 295 -23.08 -4.30 -14.11
N ASP A 296 -23.70 -3.14 -13.91
CA ASP A 296 -23.18 -1.87 -14.41
C ASP A 296 -21.85 -1.52 -13.74
N THR A 297 -21.71 -1.86 -12.45
CA THR A 297 -20.45 -1.69 -11.72
C THR A 297 -19.33 -2.56 -12.30
N LEU A 298 -19.61 -3.83 -12.61
CA LEU A 298 -18.61 -4.74 -13.17
C LEU A 298 -18.24 -4.38 -14.61
N VAL A 299 -19.24 -4.05 -15.45
CA VAL A 299 -19.05 -3.57 -16.82
C VAL A 299 -18.17 -2.31 -16.81
N SER A 300 -18.54 -1.29 -16.03
CA SER A 300 -17.75 -0.06 -15.89
C SER A 300 -16.33 -0.33 -15.39
N TYR A 301 -16.16 -1.26 -14.44
CA TYR A 301 -14.84 -1.67 -13.99
C TYR A 301 -14.01 -2.30 -15.12
N MET A 302 -14.58 -3.19 -15.94
CA MET A 302 -13.89 -3.82 -17.07
C MET A 302 -13.50 -2.82 -18.16
N GLU A 303 -14.34 -1.81 -18.41
CA GLU A 303 -14.04 -0.70 -19.33
C GLU A 303 -12.79 0.08 -18.88
N THR A 304 -12.63 0.35 -17.58
CA THR A 304 -11.46 1.11 -17.07
C THR A 304 -10.10 0.46 -17.36
N LYS A 305 -10.09 -0.84 -17.68
CA LYS A 305 -8.89 -1.61 -17.97
C LYS A 305 -8.84 -2.16 -19.40
N ASP A 306 -9.68 -1.63 -20.30
CA ASP A 306 -9.79 -2.04 -21.70
C ASP A 306 -9.96 -3.56 -21.87
N SER A 307 -10.70 -4.20 -20.96
CA SER A 307 -10.97 -5.64 -21.02
C SER A 307 -12.17 -5.94 -21.91
N GLU A 308 -12.15 -7.10 -22.55
CA GLU A 308 -13.26 -7.56 -23.39
C GLU A 308 -14.49 -7.86 -22.52
N ILE A 309 -15.61 -7.21 -22.83
CA ILE A 309 -16.87 -7.36 -22.11
C ILE A 309 -17.73 -8.37 -22.88
N PRO A 310 -18.08 -9.53 -22.29
CA PRO A 310 -18.95 -10.49 -22.96
C PRO A 310 -20.32 -9.88 -23.25
N PRO A 311 -20.88 -10.02 -24.47
CA PRO A 311 -22.20 -9.49 -24.80
C PRO A 311 -23.32 -9.98 -23.86
N GLU A 312 -23.18 -11.20 -23.35
CA GLU A 312 -24.13 -11.78 -22.37
C GLU A 312 -24.09 -11.03 -21.04
N MET A 313 -22.96 -10.45 -20.65
CA MET A 313 -22.82 -9.67 -19.42
C MET A 313 -23.71 -8.42 -19.45
N GLU A 314 -23.74 -7.72 -20.58
CA GLU A 314 -24.56 -6.51 -20.75
C GLU A 314 -26.05 -6.86 -20.92
N SER A 315 -26.34 -7.88 -21.74
CA SER A 315 -27.70 -8.16 -22.19
C SER A 315 -28.50 -9.13 -21.30
N GLN A 316 -27.83 -9.99 -20.52
CA GLN A 316 -28.49 -11.10 -19.81
C GLN A 316 -28.22 -11.11 -18.30
N PHE A 317 -27.25 -10.34 -17.80
CA PHE A 317 -27.03 -10.27 -16.35
C PHE A 317 -28.20 -9.55 -15.66
N PRO A 318 -28.78 -10.09 -14.57
CA PRO A 318 -29.94 -9.50 -13.92
C PRO A 318 -29.64 -8.12 -13.30
N GLU A 319 -30.40 -7.10 -13.68
CA GLU A 319 -30.20 -5.71 -13.22
C GLU A 319 -30.46 -5.54 -11.72
N GLU A 320 -31.37 -6.37 -11.19
CA GLU A 320 -31.85 -6.34 -9.82
C GLU A 320 -30.82 -6.85 -8.80
N ILE A 321 -29.75 -7.50 -9.28
CA ILE A 321 -28.67 -7.97 -8.42
C ILE A 321 -27.76 -6.80 -8.08
N LEU A 322 -27.78 -6.42 -6.81
CA LEU A 322 -27.00 -5.32 -6.27
C LEU A 322 -25.56 -5.73 -5.96
N LEU A 323 -24.68 -4.74 -5.92
CA LEU A 323 -23.28 -4.88 -5.50
C LEU A 323 -23.17 -5.43 -4.07
N SER A 324 -24.15 -5.14 -3.21
CA SER A 324 -24.25 -5.69 -1.85
C SER A 324 -24.22 -7.22 -1.81
N SER A 325 -24.64 -7.91 -2.87
CA SER A 325 -24.67 -9.38 -2.98
C SER A 325 -23.52 -9.97 -3.78
N CYS A 326 -22.48 -9.20 -4.15
CA CYS A 326 -21.42 -9.66 -5.04
C CYS A 326 -20.66 -10.90 -4.53
N VAL A 327 -20.47 -11.02 -3.22
CA VAL A 327 -19.83 -12.18 -2.60
C VAL A 327 -20.67 -13.45 -2.79
N ALA A 328 -22.00 -13.35 -2.62
CA ALA A 328 -22.91 -14.47 -2.82
C ALA A 328 -22.96 -14.89 -4.31
N VAL A 329 -22.95 -13.92 -5.22
CA VAL A 329 -22.89 -14.14 -6.67
C VAL A 329 -21.63 -14.91 -7.05
N TRP A 330 -20.47 -14.47 -6.55
CA TRP A 330 -19.19 -15.14 -6.83
C TRP A 330 -19.17 -16.58 -6.31
N LYS A 331 -19.65 -16.81 -5.07
CA LYS A 331 -19.70 -18.15 -4.47
C LYS A 331 -20.60 -19.09 -5.29
N MET A 332 -21.78 -18.64 -5.70
CA MET A 332 -22.70 -19.44 -6.52
C MET A 332 -22.09 -19.82 -7.87
N ALA A 333 -21.40 -18.88 -8.52
CA ALA A 333 -20.70 -19.14 -9.78
C ALA A 333 -19.53 -20.12 -9.61
N ALA A 334 -18.76 -20.00 -8.52
CA ALA A 334 -17.64 -20.88 -8.22
C ALA A 334 -18.11 -22.32 -7.91
N GLU A 335 -19.22 -22.47 -7.18
CA GLU A 335 -19.85 -23.76 -6.91
C GLU A 335 -20.41 -24.40 -8.18
N LEU A 336 -21.09 -23.64 -9.04
CA LEU A 336 -21.57 -24.14 -10.33
C LEU A 336 -20.42 -24.64 -11.21
N LYS A 337 -19.34 -23.86 -11.31
CA LYS A 337 -18.12 -24.25 -12.02
C LYS A 337 -17.55 -25.55 -11.48
N ARG A 338 -17.44 -25.67 -10.16
CA ARG A 338 -16.96 -26.90 -9.50
C ARG A 338 -17.86 -28.10 -9.84
N ASN A 339 -19.17 -27.93 -9.77
CA ASN A 339 -20.13 -28.99 -10.08
C ASN A 339 -20.04 -29.47 -11.54
N ARG A 340 -19.74 -28.56 -12.48
CA ARG A 340 -19.49 -28.91 -13.88
C ARG A 340 -18.18 -29.66 -14.10
N GLN A 341 -17.17 -29.42 -13.25
CA GLN A 341 -15.87 -30.11 -13.33
C GLN A 341 -15.86 -31.50 -12.67
N MET A 342 -16.82 -31.78 -11.78
CA MET A 342 -16.97 -33.08 -11.11
C MET A 342 -17.93 -34.03 -11.82
N ARG A 343 -18.67 -33.54 -12.83
CA ARG A 343 -19.46 -34.36 -13.76
C ARG A 343 -18.59 -34.75 -14.94
#